data_AF-A0AAJ0B8E8-F1
#
_entry.id   AF-A0AAJ0B8E8-F1
#
_cell.length_a   1.000
_cell.length_b   1.000
_cell.length_c   1.000
_cell.angle_alpha   90.00
_cell.angle_beta   90.00
_cell.angle_gamma   90.00
#
_symmetry.space_group_name_H-M   'P 1'
#
loop_
_entity.id
_entity.type
_entity.pdbx_description
1 polymer ?
#
loop_
_entity_poly.entity_id
_entity_poly.type
_entity_poly.pdbx_seq_one_letter_code
_entity_poly.pdbx_strand_id
1 'polypeptide(L)'
;MHLLHILSAILAGASVAHGQADCPATTNMPSCAVSCLMSAASAIGCTNMADYNCQCSGSAALRSRAEGCVLSTCGPVTALQASSAGAQICSSCQTTPAPTPV
;
A
#
# COMPACT_ATOMS: atom_id res chain seq x y z
N MET A 1 29.84 47.56 14.44
CA MET A 1 30.08 46.62 13.31
C MET A 1 30.06 45.21 13.92
N HIS A 2 28.95 44.49 14.11
CA HIS A 2 27.84 44.11 13.23
C HIS A 2 26.62 43.77 14.13
N LEU A 3 25.64 44.66 14.28
CA LEU A 3 24.31 44.55 13.64
C LEU A 3 24.02 43.24 12.89
N LEU A 4 22.92 42.57 13.30
CA LEU A 4 22.20 41.47 12.65
C LEU A 4 23.01 40.17 12.54
N HIS A 5 22.53 39.07 13.10
CA HIS A 5 21.90 37.94 12.38
C HIS A 5 22.05 36.78 13.39
N ILE A 6 21.09 35.97 13.83
CA ILE A 6 19.78 35.61 13.32
C ILE A 6 19.03 35.00 14.51
N LEU A 7 17.77 35.37 14.63
CA LEU A 7 16.72 34.73 15.38
C LEU A 7 16.55 33.26 14.93
N SER A 8 17.35 32.32 15.43
CA SER A 8 17.17 30.89 15.16
C SER A 8 16.30 30.25 16.23
N ALA A 9 15.05 30.71 16.30
CA ALA A 9 13.98 30.07 17.05
C ALA A 9 12.89 29.63 16.07
N ILE A 10 13.17 28.58 15.30
CA ILE A 10 12.13 27.77 14.66
C ILE A 10 12.53 26.30 14.85
N LEU A 11 12.26 25.78 16.05
CA LEU A 11 12.10 24.34 16.23
C LEU A 11 10.73 23.99 15.65
N ALA A 12 10.65 23.91 14.32
CA ALA A 12 9.48 23.38 13.64
C ALA A 12 9.33 21.92 14.06
N GLY A 13 8.25 21.68 14.81
CA GLY A 13 7.86 20.36 15.27
C GLY A 13 7.63 19.40 14.10
N ALA A 14 8.04 18.16 14.36
CA ALA A 14 7.53 16.90 13.83
C ALA A 14 6.68 16.93 12.55
N SER A 15 7.24 16.32 11.51
CA SER A 15 6.59 15.12 10.99
C SER A 15 7.70 14.16 10.61
N VAL A 16 7.85 13.16 11.46
CA VAL A 16 8.60 11.97 11.14
C VAL A 16 8.24 11.50 9.73
N ALA A 17 9.20 11.53 8.81
CA ALA A 17 9.18 10.64 7.67
C ALA A 17 9.45 9.21 8.17
N HIS A 18 8.67 8.71 9.14
CA HIS A 18 8.74 7.33 9.56
C HIS A 18 7.87 6.52 8.60
N GLY A 19 8.54 5.95 7.59
CA GLY A 19 8.22 4.62 7.10
C GLY A 19 7.18 4.49 6.00
N GLN A 20 7.43 5.04 4.81
CA GLN A 20 6.83 4.49 3.58
C GLN A 20 7.51 3.18 3.11
N ALA A 21 8.12 2.38 4.00
CA ALA A 21 8.95 1.25 3.56
C ALA A 21 8.46 -0.13 4.03
N ASP A 22 7.77 -0.24 5.16
CA ASP A 22 7.40 -1.56 5.70
C ASP A 22 5.93 -1.60 6.07
N CYS A 23 5.13 -2.20 5.19
CA CYS A 23 3.79 -2.66 5.50
C CYS A 23 3.90 -4.12 5.99
N PRO A 24 4.00 -4.39 7.30
CA PRO A 24 4.19 -5.76 7.82
C PRO A 24 3.04 -6.70 7.41
N ALA A 25 1.84 -6.17 7.15
CA ALA A 25 0.70 -6.93 6.65
C ALA A 25 0.97 -7.63 5.30
N THR A 26 1.95 -7.17 4.51
CA THR A 26 2.35 -7.85 3.27
C THR A 26 3.01 -9.21 3.49
N THR A 27 3.60 -9.45 4.67
CA THR A 27 4.22 -10.75 5.02
C THR A 27 3.20 -11.88 5.03
N ASN A 28 1.92 -11.57 5.27
CA ASN A 28 0.85 -12.57 5.30
C ASN A 28 0.34 -12.96 3.90
N MET A 29 0.85 -12.33 2.84
CA MET A 29 0.41 -12.58 1.48
C MET A 29 1.04 -13.89 0.95
N PRO A 30 0.23 -14.89 0.55
CA PRO A 30 0.77 -16.16 0.06
C PRO A 30 1.54 -15.95 -1.26
N SER A 31 2.74 -16.51 -1.34
CA SER A 31 3.66 -16.31 -2.48
C SER A 31 3.06 -16.74 -3.83
N CYS A 32 2.21 -17.77 -3.84
CA CYS A 32 1.52 -18.24 -5.04
C CYS A 32 0.54 -17.19 -5.61
N ALA A 33 0.05 -16.25 -4.78
CA ALA A 33 -0.88 -15.22 -5.18
C ALA A 33 -0.18 -13.94 -5.65
N VAL A 34 1.11 -13.76 -5.32
CA VAL A 34 1.88 -12.54 -5.62
C VAL A 34 1.93 -12.28 -7.12
N SER A 35 2.29 -13.29 -7.93
CA SER A 35 2.33 -13.14 -9.39
C SER A 35 0.95 -12.81 -9.97
N CYS A 36 -0.11 -13.43 -9.46
CA CYS A 36 -1.49 -13.14 -9.87
C CYS A 36 -1.90 -11.70 -9.52
N LEU A 37 -1.57 -11.23 -8.32
CA LEU A 37 -1.80 -9.86 -7.91
C LEU A 37 -1.00 -8.88 -8.75
N MET A 38 0.25 -9.20 -9.09
CA MET A 38 1.09 -8.33 -9.91
C MET A 38 0.48 -8.11 -11.30
N SER A 39 0.03 -9.20 -11.93
CA SER A 39 -0.65 -9.14 -13.22
C SER A 39 -1.98 -8.38 -13.14
N ALA A 40 -2.78 -8.63 -12.08
CA ALA A 40 -4.04 -7.94 -11.86
C ALA A 40 -3.86 -6.44 -11.59
N ALA A 41 -2.88 -6.07 -10.77
CA ALA A 41 -2.54 -4.69 -10.43
C ALA A 41 -2.07 -3.93 -11.67
N SER A 42 -1.21 -4.54 -12.48
CA SER A 42 -0.78 -3.98 -13.76
C SER A 42 -1.97 -3.75 -14.72
N ALA A 43 -2.94 -4.68 -14.75
CA ALA A 43 -4.14 -4.55 -15.60
C ALA A 43 -5.08 -3.41 -15.19
N ILE A 44 -5.02 -2.95 -13.93
CA ILE A 44 -5.80 -1.79 -13.45
C ILE A 44 -4.96 -0.50 -13.38
N GLY A 45 -3.71 -0.53 -13.87
CA GLY A 45 -2.81 0.63 -13.88
C GLY A 45 -2.00 0.83 -12.59
N CYS A 46 -2.12 -0.07 -11.62
CA CYS A 46 -1.30 -0.09 -10.40
C CYS A 46 -0.02 -0.89 -10.64
N THR A 47 0.95 -0.27 -11.33
CA THR A 47 2.22 -0.93 -11.69
C THR A 47 3.23 -1.00 -10.55
N ASN A 48 3.08 -0.12 -9.55
CA ASN A 48 3.92 -0.12 -8.36
C ASN A 48 3.29 -0.97 -7.25
N MET A 49 3.96 -2.05 -6.84
CA MET A 49 3.49 -2.94 -5.77
C MET A 49 3.52 -2.30 -4.38
N ALA A 50 4.26 -1.21 -4.20
CA ALA A 50 4.24 -0.42 -2.97
C ALA A 50 3.15 0.66 -2.98
N ASP A 51 2.48 0.89 -4.11
CA ASP A 51 1.33 1.80 -4.20
C ASP A 51 0.05 1.12 -3.67
N TYR A 52 0.03 0.89 -2.37
CA TYR A 52 -1.12 0.31 -1.68
C TYR A 52 -2.36 1.19 -1.85
N ASN A 53 -2.21 2.51 -1.98
CA ASN A 53 -3.33 3.39 -2.25
C ASN A 53 -3.99 3.10 -3.61
N CYS A 54 -3.20 2.86 -4.66
CA CYS A 54 -3.72 2.46 -5.96
C CYS A 54 -4.40 1.10 -5.89
N GLN A 55 -3.71 0.10 -5.33
CA GLN A 55 -4.19 -1.28 -5.25
C GLN A 55 -5.47 -1.39 -4.42
N CYS A 56 -5.59 -0.63 -3.33
CA CYS A 56 -6.73 -0.67 -2.42
C CYS A 56 -7.93 0.14 -2.93
N SER A 57 -7.68 1.28 -3.59
CA SER A 57 -8.74 2.03 -4.29
C SER A 57 -9.34 1.20 -5.43
N GLY A 58 -8.51 0.42 -6.13
CA GLY A 58 -8.93 -0.51 -7.17
C GLY A 58 -9.24 -1.93 -6.69
N SER A 59 -9.38 -2.17 -5.39
CA SER A 59 -9.39 -3.53 -4.80
C SER A 59 -10.46 -4.45 -5.36
N ALA A 60 -11.65 -3.94 -5.69
CA ALA A 60 -12.69 -4.74 -6.34
C ALA A 60 -12.25 -5.25 -7.72
N ALA A 61 -11.74 -4.35 -8.57
CA ALA A 61 -11.22 -4.71 -9.88
C ALA A 61 -9.98 -5.63 -9.76
N LEU A 62 -9.07 -5.32 -8.83
CA LEU A 62 -7.90 -6.15 -8.53
C LEU A 62 -8.30 -7.59 -8.20
N ARG A 63 -9.25 -7.76 -7.26
CA ARG A 63 -9.74 -9.07 -6.83
C ARG A 63 -10.39 -9.82 -7.98
N SER A 64 -11.25 -9.17 -8.77
CA SER A 64 -11.89 -9.80 -9.92
C SER A 64 -10.93 -10.22 -11.04
N ARG A 65 -9.78 -9.54 -11.16
CA ARG A 65 -8.73 -9.94 -12.12
C ARG A 65 -7.81 -11.01 -11.55
N ALA A 66 -7.59 -11.02 -10.23
CA ALA A 66 -6.72 -11.99 -9.58
C ALA A 66 -7.43 -13.32 -9.26
N GLU A 67 -8.75 -13.34 -9.03
CA GLU A 67 -9.47 -14.50 -8.50
C GLU A 67 -9.23 -15.78 -9.30
N GLY A 68 -9.36 -15.74 -10.64
CA GLY A 68 -9.20 -16.91 -11.48
C GLY A 68 -7.76 -17.45 -11.46
N CYS A 69 -6.78 -16.55 -11.44
CA CYS A 69 -5.37 -16.92 -11.34
C CYS A 69 -5.04 -17.53 -9.98
N VAL A 70 -5.52 -16.91 -8.89
CA VAL A 70 -5.27 -17.37 -7.52
C VAL A 70 -5.99 -18.70 -7.26
N LEU A 71 -7.23 -18.87 -7.73
CA LEU A 71 -7.94 -20.15 -7.61
C LEU A 71 -7.23 -21.29 -8.34
N SER A 72 -6.74 -21.02 -9.56
CA SER A 72 -6.00 -22.01 -10.36
C SER A 72 -4.64 -22.37 -9.77
N THR A 73 -3.90 -21.37 -9.28
CA THR A 73 -2.50 -21.52 -8.84
C THR A 73 -2.38 -21.92 -7.37
N CYS A 74 -3.21 -21.35 -6.51
CA CYS A 74 -3.13 -21.48 -5.05
C CYS A 74 -4.22 -22.39 -4.45
N GLY A 75 -5.29 -22.65 -5.19
CA GLY A 75 -6.48 -23.32 -4.70
C GLY A 75 -7.43 -22.42 -3.88
N PRO A 76 -8.66 -22.90 -3.59
CA PRO A 76 -9.74 -22.10 -3.00
C PRO A 76 -9.48 -21.67 -1.57
N VAL A 77 -8.82 -22.50 -0.75
CA VAL A 77 -8.50 -22.17 0.65
C VAL A 77 -7.51 -21.02 0.72
N THR A 78 -6.43 -21.11 -0.05
CA THR A 78 -5.39 -20.07 -0.11
C THR A 78 -5.91 -18.80 -0.77
N ALA A 79 -6.85 -18.88 -1.72
CA ALA A 79 -7.51 -17.72 -2.28
C ALA A 79 -8.25 -16.91 -1.21
N LEU A 80 -8.93 -17.59 -0.28
CA LEU A 80 -9.59 -16.94 0.84
C LEU A 80 -8.58 -16.24 1.76
N GLN A 81 -7.46 -16.90 2.06
CA GLN A 81 -6.36 -16.34 2.84
C GLN A 81 -5.76 -15.10 2.17
N ALA A 82 -5.44 -15.16 0.86
CA ALA A 82 -4.94 -14.03 0.08
C ALA A 82 -5.91 -12.84 0.10
N SER A 83 -7.22 -13.14 0.04
CA SER A 83 -8.26 -12.12 0.08
C SER A 83 -8.35 -11.41 1.44
N SER A 84 -8.12 -12.16 2.52
CA SER A 84 -8.09 -11.62 3.89
C SER A 84 -6.82 -10.81 4.15
N ALA A 85 -5.67 -11.30 3.68
CA ALA A 85 -4.40 -10.59 3.74
C ALA A 85 -4.47 -9.27 2.94
N GLY A 86 -5.04 -9.29 1.73
CA GLY A 86 -5.26 -8.08 0.94
C GLY A 86 -6.13 -7.04 1.66
N ALA A 87 -7.19 -7.46 2.34
CA ALA A 87 -8.01 -6.55 3.15
C ALA A 87 -7.23 -5.96 4.34
N GLN A 88 -6.38 -6.75 5.00
CA GLN A 88 -5.52 -6.27 6.09
C GLN A 88 -4.46 -5.29 5.60
N ILE A 89 -3.87 -5.52 4.43
CA ILE A 89 -2.93 -4.60 3.77
C ILE A 89 -3.64 -3.28 3.49
N CYS A 90 -4.86 -3.31 2.92
CA CYS A 90 -5.61 -2.08 2.66
C CYS A 90 -6.01 -1.35 3.94
N SER A 91 -6.36 -2.07 5.01
CA SER A 91 -6.66 -1.43 6.28
C SER A 91 -5.43 -0.84 6.98
N SER A 92 -4.25 -1.43 6.79
CA SER A 92 -3.04 -1.08 7.56
C SER A 92 -2.06 -0.19 6.81
N CYS A 93 -2.09 -0.24 5.47
CA CYS A 93 -1.02 0.29 4.62
C CYS A 93 -1.51 1.17 3.49
N GLN A 94 -2.83 1.28 3.28
CA GLN A 94 -3.37 2.34 2.47
C GLN A 94 -3.12 3.68 3.17
N THR A 95 -2.15 4.44 2.69
CA THR A 95 -1.97 5.82 3.11
C THR A 95 -3.04 6.68 2.44
N THR A 96 -4.08 7.05 3.17
CA THR A 96 -4.99 8.11 2.76
C THR A 96 -4.19 9.41 2.61
N PRO A 97 -4.28 10.17 1.50
CA PRO A 97 -3.76 11.53 1.48
C PRO A 97 -4.37 12.31 2.64
N ALA A 98 -3.56 12.89 3.52
CA ALA A 98 -4.06 13.80 4.55
C ALA A 98 -4.81 14.95 3.85
N PRO A 99 -6.00 15.37 4.33
CA PRO A 99 -6.70 16.51 3.73
C PRO A 99 -5.79 17.74 3.79
N THR A 100 -5.46 18.31 2.63
CA THR A 100 -4.80 19.62 2.54
C THR A 100 -5.72 20.66 3.17
N PRO A 101 -5.28 21.40 4.22
CA PRO A 101 -6.01 22.58 4.67
C PRO A 101 -5.99 23.62 3.54
N VAL A 102 -7.18 24.03 3.10
CA VAL A 102 -7.38 25.18 2.19
C VAL A 102 -7.22 26.50 2.92
#